data_AF-A0A520Y6E8-F1
#
_entry.id   AF-A0A520Y6E8-F1
#
_cell.length_a   1.000
_cell.length_b   1.000
_cell.length_c   1.000
_cell.angle_alpha   90.00
_cell.angle_beta   90.00
_cell.angle_gamma   90.00
#
_symmetry.space_group_name_H-M   'P 1'
#
loop_
_entity.id
_entity.type
_entity.pdbx_description
1 polymer ?
#
loop_
_entity_poly.entity_id
_entity_poly.type
_entity_poly.pdbx_seq_one_letter_code
_entity_poly.pdbx_strand_id
1 'polypeptide(L)'
;MRARIQTLDIIRGVAVMGILALNIYAFAGPGGMYFNPTAYGGDTGLDWLTWAFNFVFMESKFRSLFSIMFGASTLLVIERATAKNNSPALRHYARMFWLLAFGLLHSLLFIPVLLAT
;
A
#
# COMPACT_ATOMS: atom_id res chain seq x y z
N MET A 1 -30.98 8.01 -2.91
CA MET A 1 -29.57 8.27 -2.58
C MET A 1 -29.19 7.42 -1.37
N ARG A 2 -28.40 6.36 -1.55
CA ARG A 2 -28.01 5.48 -0.43
C ARG A 2 -26.95 6.21 0.41
N ALA A 3 -27.14 6.26 1.73
CA ALA A 3 -26.28 6.99 2.66
C ALA A 3 -24.81 6.55 2.53
N ARG A 4 -23.89 7.51 2.63
CA ARG A 4 -22.46 7.21 2.71
C ARG A 4 -22.19 6.36 3.95
N ILE A 5 -21.40 5.31 3.79
CA ILE A 5 -20.99 4.47 4.92
C ILE A 5 -19.79 5.16 5.56
N GLN A 6 -20.05 6.06 6.52
CA GLN A 6 -18.99 6.82 7.21
C GLN A 6 -17.90 5.92 7.80
N THR A 7 -18.29 4.77 8.37
CA THR A 7 -17.34 3.79 8.92
C THR A 7 -16.35 3.29 7.86
N LEU A 8 -16.81 3.04 6.63
CA LEU A 8 -15.95 2.57 5.55
C LEU A 8 -14.99 3.66 5.08
N ASP A 9 -15.46 4.91 5.04
CA ASP A 9 -14.63 6.05 4.66
C ASP A 9 -13.54 6.33 5.72
N ILE A 10 -13.85 6.19 7.01
CA ILE A 10 -12.88 6.33 8.12
C ILE A 10 -11.83 5.22 8.07
N ILE A 11 -12.23 3.96 7.96
CA ILE A 11 -11.29 2.83 7.93
C ILE A 11 -10.37 2.93 6.70
N ARG A 12 -10.89 3.39 5.55
CA ARG A 12 -10.05 3.65 4.37
C ARG A 12 -9.03 4.75 4.65
N GLY A 13 -9.42 5.84 5.31
CA GLY A 13 -8.50 6.90 5.71
C GLY A 13 -7.37 6.38 6.59
N VAL A 14 -7.70 5.59 7.61
CA VAL A 14 -6.71 4.96 8.52
C VAL A 14 -5.76 4.02 7.76
N ALA A 15 -6.28 3.21 6.84
CA ALA A 15 -5.46 2.32 6.02
C ALA A 15 -4.48 3.09 5.12
N VAL A 16 -4.92 4.21 4.51
CA VAL A 16 -4.07 5.07 3.68
C VAL A 16 -2.97 5.73 4.52
N MET A 17 -3.30 6.22 5.72
CA MET A 17 -2.31 6.80 6.63
C MET A 17 -1.26 5.76 7.08
N GLY A 18 -1.68 4.50 7.28
CA GLY A 18 -0.76 3.40 7.56
C GLY A 18 0.24 3.12 6.43
N ILE A 19 -0.24 3.07 5.18
CA ILE A 19 0.64 2.89 4.01
C ILE A 19 1.55 4.10 3.80
N LEU A 20 1.07 5.31 4.08
CA LEU A 20 1.89 6.51 4.02
C LEU A 20 3.07 6.40 5.00
N ALA A 21 2.81 5.98 6.24
CA ALA A 21 3.86 5.80 7.23
C ALA A 21 4.90 4.74 6.81
N LEU A 22 4.46 3.65 6.16
CA LEU A 22 5.37 2.66 5.55
C LEU A 22 6.23 3.25 4.44
N ASN A 23 5.66 4.09 3.58
CA ASN A 23 6.43 4.77 2.54
C ASN A 23 7.46 5.72 3.15
N ILE A 24 7.09 6.50 4.17
CA ILE A 24 8.03 7.37 4.88
C ILE A 24 9.20 6.55 5.45
N TYR A 25 8.91 5.43 6.12
CA TYR A 25 9.96 4.54 6.63
C TYR A 25 10.84 3.97 5.50
N ALA A 26 10.24 3.62 4.36
CA ALA A 26 10.98 3.12 3.18
C ALA A 26 11.89 4.16 2.53
N PHE A 27 11.51 5.44 2.56
CA PHE A 27 12.28 6.53 1.98
C PHE A 27 13.20 7.24 2.99
N ALA A 28 13.05 7.01 4.29
CA ALA A 28 13.83 7.66 5.34
C ALA A 28 15.26 7.11 5.48
N GLY A 29 15.56 5.91 4.97
CA GLY A 29 16.89 5.29 5.03
C GLY A 29 17.53 5.11 3.66
N PRO A 30 18.87 5.07 3.54
CA PRO A 30 19.55 4.70 2.30
C PRO A 30 19.12 3.30 1.86
N GLY A 31 18.92 3.11 0.54
CA GLY A 31 18.40 1.88 -0.05
C GLY A 31 19.21 0.64 0.37
N GLY A 32 18.71 -0.09 1.38
CA GLY A 32 19.39 -1.24 1.97
C GLY A 32 19.07 -1.46 3.45
N MET A 33 18.78 -0.40 4.22
CA MET A 33 18.45 -0.51 5.65
C MET A 33 17.12 -1.24 5.92
N TYR A 34 16.25 -1.31 4.91
CA TYR A 34 14.97 -2.01 5.00
C TYR A 34 15.13 -3.53 5.15
N PHE A 35 16.14 -4.11 4.50
CA PHE A 35 16.38 -5.56 4.47
C PHE A 35 17.53 -6.00 5.39
N ASN A 36 18.44 -5.09 5.75
CA ASN A 36 19.58 -5.45 6.58
C ASN A 36 19.96 -4.33 7.58
N PRO A 37 19.66 -4.48 8.89
CA PRO A 37 20.07 -3.52 9.92
C PRO A 37 21.59 -3.48 10.13
N THR A 38 22.35 -4.46 9.65
CA THR A 38 23.82 -4.51 9.79
C THR A 38 24.57 -3.71 8.71
N ALA A 39 23.88 -3.18 7.70
CA ALA A 39 24.53 -2.46 6.59
C ALA A 39 25.17 -1.11 6.99
N TYR A 40 24.87 -0.58 8.19
CA TYR A 40 25.37 0.71 8.66
C TYR A 40 25.72 0.75 10.16
N GLY A 41 26.08 -0.40 10.76
CA GLY A 41 26.70 -0.42 12.10
C GLY A 41 25.75 -0.33 13.30
N GLY A 42 24.49 -0.74 13.17
CA GLY A 42 23.54 -0.83 14.28
C GLY A 42 23.72 -2.10 15.12
N ASP A 43 24.77 -2.16 15.95
CA ASP A 43 25.04 -3.26 16.90
C ASP A 43 24.32 -3.08 18.25
N THR A 44 23.19 -2.36 18.28
CA THR A 44 22.39 -2.11 19.49
C THR A 44 21.05 -2.83 19.42
N GLY A 45 20.73 -3.65 20.43
CA GLY A 45 19.47 -4.42 20.48
C GLY A 45 18.17 -3.60 20.40
N LEU A 46 18.25 -2.29 20.68
CA LEU A 46 17.16 -1.32 20.48
C LEU A 46 16.86 -1.04 18.99
N ASP A 47 17.86 -1.05 18.12
CA ASP A 47 17.68 -0.87 16.67
C ASP A 47 16.97 -2.10 16.06
N TRP A 48 17.31 -3.29 16.55
CA TRP A 48 16.61 -4.52 16.18
C TRP A 48 15.16 -4.55 16.64
N LEU A 49 14.88 -4.03 17.85
CA LEU A 49 13.54 -4.03 18.41
C LEU A 49 12.63 -3.01 17.72
N THR A 50 13.16 -1.82 17.39
CA THR A 50 12.44 -0.81 16.61
C THR A 50 12.24 -1.25 15.15
N TRP A 51 13.22 -1.93 14.54
CA TRP A 51 13.08 -2.54 13.22
C TRP A 51 12.03 -3.66 13.22
N ALA A 52 12.12 -4.62 14.14
CA ALA A 52 11.17 -5.73 14.23
C ALA A 52 9.74 -5.24 14.55
N PHE A 53 9.61 -4.22 15.40
CA PHE A 53 8.31 -3.60 15.67
C PHE A 53 7.72 -2.92 14.43
N ASN A 54 8.51 -2.11 13.69
CA ASN A 54 8.04 -1.51 12.43
C ASN A 54 7.67 -2.59 11.40
N PHE A 55 8.50 -3.61 11.23
CA PHE A 55 8.27 -4.68 10.26
C PHE A 55 7.01 -5.49 10.61
N VAL A 56 6.89 -5.96 11.85
CA VAL A 56 5.77 -6.83 12.25
C VAL A 56 4.47 -6.04 12.48
N PHE A 57 4.52 -4.90 13.15
CA PHE A 57 3.29 -4.14 13.44
C PHE A 57 2.88 -3.24 12.29
N MET A 58 3.80 -2.46 11.72
CA MET A 58 3.41 -1.52 10.66
C MET A 58 3.25 -2.24 9.32
N GLU A 59 4.16 -3.13 8.93
CA GLU A 59 4.07 -3.73 7.61
C GLU A 59 2.92 -4.73 7.51
N SER A 60 2.82 -5.69 8.44
CA SER A 60 1.82 -6.76 8.37
C SER A 60 0.38 -6.25 8.55
N LYS A 61 0.14 -5.43 9.59
CA LYS A 61 -1.24 -5.07 9.98
C LYS A 61 -1.84 -4.06 9.03
N PHE A 62 -1.11 -3.02 8.64
CA PHE A 62 -1.67 -2.00 7.74
C PHE A 62 -1.81 -2.51 6.30
N ARG A 63 -0.89 -3.36 5.82
CA ARG A 63 -1.04 -4.03 4.52
C ARG A 63 -2.26 -4.96 4.51
N SER A 64 -2.48 -5.71 5.59
CA SER A 64 -3.67 -6.56 5.74
C SER A 64 -4.97 -5.74 5.76
N LEU A 65 -5.03 -4.68 6.58
CA LEU A 65 -6.18 -3.76 6.65
C LEU A 65 -6.48 -3.12 5.29
N PHE A 66 -5.45 -2.67 4.57
CA PHE A 66 -5.61 -2.11 3.24
C PHE A 66 -6.16 -3.13 2.25
N SER A 67 -5.67 -4.37 2.25
CA SER A 67 -6.16 -5.45 1.38
C SER A 67 -7.65 -5.72 1.59
N ILE A 68 -8.08 -5.86 2.86
CA ILE A 68 -9.49 -6.08 3.20
C ILE A 68 -10.35 -4.90 2.74
N MET A 69 -9.89 -3.66 2.97
CA MET A 69 -10.61 -2.47 2.53
C MET A 69 -10.66 -2.30 1.02
N PHE A 70 -9.61 -2.71 0.32
CA PHE A 70 -9.59 -2.74 -1.14
C PHE A 70 -10.65 -3.71 -1.67
N GLY A 71 -10.75 -4.91 -1.08
CA GLY A 71 -11.80 -5.89 -1.39
C GLY A 71 -13.21 -5.34 -1.15
N ALA A 72 -13.48 -4.82 0.05
CA ALA A 72 -14.78 -4.24 0.41
C ALA A 72 -15.16 -3.05 -0.48
N SER A 73 -14.21 -2.19 -0.82
CA SER A 73 -14.42 -1.06 -1.72
C SER A 73 -14.73 -1.51 -3.15
N THR A 74 -14.10 -2.58 -3.61
CA THR A 74 -14.33 -3.16 -4.94
C THR A 74 -15.72 -3.75 -5.04
N LEU A 75 -16.16 -4.50 -4.03
CA LEU A 75 -17.52 -5.03 -3.96
C LEU A 75 -18.56 -3.90 -4.05
N LEU A 76 -18.35 -2.81 -3.30
CA LEU A 76 -19.24 -1.66 -3.31
C LEU A 76 -19.27 -0.94 -4.67
N VAL A 77 -18.15 -0.90 -5.40
CA VAL A 77 -18.09 -0.38 -6.77
C VAL A 77 -18.85 -1.27 -7.75
N ILE A 78 -18.73 -2.60 -7.61
CA ILE A 78 -19.43 -3.59 -8.44
C ILE A 78 -20.94 -3.48 -8.21
N GLU A 79 -21.40 -3.47 -6.95
CA GLU A 79 -22.81 -3.27 -6.59
C GLU A 79 -23.39 -1.97 -7.13
N ARG A 80 -22.61 -0.88 -7.12
CA ARG A 80 -23.04 0.40 -7.71
C ARG A 80 -23.12 0.35 -9.22
N ALA A 81 -22.26 -0.44 -9.88
CA ALA A 81 -22.25 -0.57 -11.33
C ALA A 81 -23.42 -1.45 -11.82
N THR A 82 -23.70 -2.56 -11.12
CA THR A 82 -24.85 -3.42 -11.40
C THR A 82 -26.17 -2.67 -11.19
N ALA A 83 -26.30 -1.91 -10.09
CA ALA A 83 -27.50 -1.10 -9.82
C ALA A 83 -27.75 0.01 -10.87
N LYS A 84 -26.75 0.38 -11.67
CA LYS A 84 -26.85 1.39 -12.73
C LYS A 84 -26.85 0.79 -14.15
N ASN A 85 -27.14 -0.51 -14.31
CA ASN A 85 -27.13 -1.22 -15.60
C ASN A 85 -25.85 -0.99 -16.44
N ASN A 86 -24.72 -0.82 -15.78
CA ASN A 86 -23.44 -0.61 -16.43
C ASN A 86 -22.56 -1.84 -16.21
N SER A 87 -21.61 -2.09 -17.11
CA SER A 87 -20.66 -3.19 -17.02
C SER A 87 -19.76 -3.08 -15.76
N PRO A 88 -19.96 -3.94 -14.73
CA PRO A 88 -19.17 -3.87 -13.49
C PRO A 88 -17.72 -4.29 -13.73
N ALA A 89 -17.53 -5.29 -14.60
CA ALA A 89 -16.23 -5.79 -15.00
C ALA A 89 -15.36 -4.69 -15.63
N LEU A 90 -15.91 -3.92 -16.58
CA LEU A 90 -15.16 -2.89 -17.28
C LEU A 90 -14.60 -1.83 -16.32
N ARG A 91 -15.42 -1.39 -15.35
CA ARG A 91 -14.98 -0.43 -14.32
C ARG A 91 -13.94 -1.00 -13.36
N HIS A 92 -14.06 -2.28 -13.00
CA HIS A 92 -13.08 -2.92 -12.14
C HIS A 92 -11.72 -3.09 -12.84
N TYR A 93 -11.74 -3.62 -14.06
CA TYR A 93 -10.53 -3.85 -14.87
C TYR A 93 -9.83 -2.55 -15.25
N ALA A 94 -10.56 -1.47 -15.59
CA ALA A 94 -9.94 -0.18 -15.88
C ALA A 94 -9.13 0.35 -14.69
N ARG A 95 -9.62 0.16 -13.45
CA ARG A 95 -8.90 0.58 -12.23
C ARG A 95 -7.68 -0.29 -11.96
N MET A 96 -7.80 -1.61 -12.12
CA MET A 96 -6.65 -2.53 -11.97
C MET A 96 -5.58 -2.26 -13.03
N PHE A 97 -5.98 -1.96 -14.27
CA PHE A 97 -5.07 -1.62 -15.35
C PHE A 97 -4.25 -0.37 -15.02
N TRP A 98 -4.88 0.70 -14.53
CA TRP A 98 -4.15 1.89 -14.10
C TRP A 98 -3.19 1.61 -12.94
N LEU A 99 -3.61 0.84 -11.94
CA LEU A 99 -2.72 0.46 -10.83
C LEU A 99 -1.50 -0.34 -11.32
N LEU A 100 -1.72 -1.26 -12.26
CA LEU A 100 -0.66 -2.04 -12.89
C LEU A 100 0.27 -1.16 -13.74
N ALA A 101 -0.27 -0.23 -14.52
CA ALA A 101 0.50 0.70 -15.33
C ALA A 101 1.39 1.61 -14.47
N PHE A 102 0.86 2.15 -13.37
CA PHE A 102 1.67 2.93 -12.42
C PHE A 102 2.74 2.07 -11.75
N GLY A 103 2.42 0.83 -11.36
CA GLY A 103 3.40 -0.09 -10.78
C GLY A 103 4.55 -0.41 -11.75
N LEU A 104 4.21 -0.72 -13.01
CA LEU A 104 5.18 -0.97 -14.09
C LEU A 104 6.03 0.26 -14.39
N LEU A 105 5.42 1.43 -14.53
CA LEU A 105 6.14 2.67 -14.81
C LEU A 105 7.08 3.01 -13.65
N HIS A 106 6.64 2.82 -12.40
CA HIS A 106 7.49 3.01 -11.23
C HIS A 106 8.69 2.04 -11.24
N SER A 107 8.47 0.74 -11.45
CA SER A 107 9.58 -0.23 -11.50
C SER A 107 10.53 0.04 -12.67
N LEU A 108 9.99 0.38 -13.84
CA LEU A 108 10.78 0.64 -15.04
C LEU A 108 11.57 1.94 -14.96
N LEU A 109 11.14 2.93 -14.18
CA LEU A 109 11.93 4.15 -13.95
C LEU A 109 12.99 3.98 -12.85
N PHE A 110 12.70 3.22 -11.80
CA PHE A 110 13.61 3.05 -10.66
C PHE A 110 14.73 2.02 -10.92
N ILE A 111 14.44 0.93 -11.63
CA ILE A 111 15.41 -0.15 -11.94
C ILE A 111 16.59 0.32 -12.82
N PRO A 112 16.42 1.11 -13.91
CA PRO A 112 17.54 1.52 -14.74
C PRO A 112 18.44 2.59 -14.09
N VAL A 113 17.91 3.39 -13.16
CA VAL A 113 18.71 4.39 -12.41
C VAL A 113 19.77 3.71 -11.51
N LEU A 114 19.51 2.49 -11.04
CA LEU A 114 20.43 1.76 -10.15
C LEU A 114 21.51 0.95 -10.90
N LEU A 115 21.34 0.71 -12.21
CA LEU A 115 22.28 -0.02 -13.07
C LEU A 115 23.25 0.92 -13.82
N ALA A 116 22.99 2.23 -13.79
CA ALA A 116 23.78 3.25 -14.47
C ALA A 116 24.81 3.98 -13.56
N THR A 117 24.98 3.52 -12.32
CA THR A 117 25.96 3.99 -11.33
C THR A 117 26.73 2.82 -10.75
#